data_AF-A0A8T0C481-F1
#
_entry.id   AF-A0A8T0C481-F1
#
_cell.length_a   1.000
_cell.length_b   1.000
_cell.length_c   1.000
_cell.angle_alpha   90.00
_cell.angle_beta   90.00
_cell.angle_gamma   90.00
#
_symmetry.space_group_name_H-M   'P 1'
#
loop_
_entity.id
_entity.type
_entity.pdbx_description
1 polymer ?
#
loop_
_entity_poly.entity_id
_entity_poly.type
_entity_poly.pdbx_seq_one_letter_code
_entity_poly.pdbx_strand_id
1 'polypeptide(L)'
;MAAKLSLTHPSVLCAVHMVKSQQLTIHEAASQYDLSQRTLYAALRYKQPQSRYSQLLQQKQQLEYQLRQIREELATIKESDYATPN
;
A
#
# COMPACT_ATOMS: atom_id res chain seq x y z
N MET A 1 -20.87 -23.55 -5.36
CA MET A 1 -21.70 -22.33 -5.33
C MET A 1 -20.76 -21.18 -5.05
N ALA A 2 -20.52 -20.27 -6.01
CA ALA A 2 -19.52 -19.22 -5.84
C ALA A 2 -19.87 -18.30 -4.65
N ALA A 3 -18.90 -18.03 -3.79
CA ALA A 3 -19.12 -17.29 -2.55
C ALA A 3 -19.39 -15.79 -2.83
N LYS A 4 -20.42 -15.23 -2.19
CA LYS A 4 -20.65 -13.77 -2.15
C LYS A 4 -19.74 -13.15 -1.09
N LEU A 5 -18.46 -13.01 -1.41
CA LEU A 5 -17.49 -12.33 -0.56
C LEU A 5 -17.59 -10.80 -0.71
N SER A 6 -17.23 -10.06 0.34
CA SER A 6 -17.18 -8.60 0.29
C SER A 6 -16.13 -8.13 -0.73
N LEU A 7 -16.33 -6.93 -1.29
CA LEU A 7 -15.40 -6.34 -2.25
C LEU A 7 -14.01 -6.06 -1.67
N THR A 8 -13.90 -6.02 -0.34
CA THR A 8 -12.66 -5.82 0.42
C THR A 8 -12.06 -7.13 0.93
N HIS A 9 -12.69 -8.28 0.66
CA HIS A 9 -12.21 -9.57 1.11
C HIS A 9 -10.84 -9.88 0.47
N PRO A 10 -9.85 -10.43 1.23
CA PRO A 10 -8.50 -10.68 0.73
C PRO A 10 -8.48 -11.50 -0.57
N SER A 11 -9.30 -12.56 -0.69
CA SER A 11 -9.41 -13.35 -1.92
C SER A 11 -9.89 -12.53 -3.13
N VAL A 12 -10.82 -11.59 -2.93
CA VAL A 12 -11.31 -10.70 -3.99
C VAL A 12 -10.21 -9.71 -4.39
N LEU A 13 -9.45 -9.18 -3.44
CA LEU A 13 -8.32 -8.29 -3.71
C LEU A 13 -7.20 -8.98 -4.48
N CYS A 14 -6.82 -10.20 -4.10
CA CYS A 14 -5.85 -11.01 -4.82
C CYS A 14 -6.32 -11.31 -6.25
N ALA A 15 -7.57 -11.75 -6.41
CA ALA A 15 -8.13 -12.03 -7.74
C ALA A 15 -8.16 -10.77 -8.64
N VAL A 16 -8.56 -9.62 -8.09
CA VAL A 16 -8.53 -8.33 -8.80
C VAL A 16 -7.11 -7.92 -9.18
N HIS A 17 -6.13 -8.12 -8.29
CA HIS A 17 -4.74 -7.82 -8.57
C HIS A 17 -4.21 -8.66 -9.74
N MET A 18 -4.45 -9.99 -9.72
CA MET A 18 -4.03 -10.90 -10.79
C MET A 18 -4.63 -10.55 -12.15
N VAL A 19 -5.92 -10.13 -12.17
CA VAL A 19 -6.58 -9.67 -13.39
C VAL A 19 -6.00 -8.33 -13.87
N LYS A 20 -5.74 -7.39 -12.96
CA LYS A 20 -5.12 -6.09 -13.31
C LYS A 20 -3.69 -6.24 -13.83
N SER A 21 -2.93 -7.20 -13.31
CA SER A 21 -1.58 -7.53 -13.79
C SER A 21 -1.57 -8.40 -15.04
N GLN A 22 -2.73 -8.65 -15.67
CA GLN A 22 -2.88 -9.48 -16.87
C GLN A 22 -2.37 -10.92 -16.71
N GLN A 23 -2.24 -11.41 -15.48
CA GLN A 23 -1.78 -12.78 -15.20
C GLN A 23 -2.92 -13.79 -15.34
N LEU A 24 -4.16 -13.35 -15.13
CA LEU A 24 -5.36 -14.16 -15.25
C LEU A 24 -6.46 -13.38 -15.96
N THR A 25 -7.28 -14.07 -16.74
CA THR A 25 -8.55 -13.51 -17.20
C THR A 25 -9.57 -13.46 -16.05
N ILE A 26 -10.62 -12.64 -16.21
CA ILE A 26 -11.71 -12.52 -15.21
C ILE A 26 -12.33 -13.89 -14.91
N HIS A 27 -12.48 -14.75 -15.94
CA HIS A 27 -13.06 -16.07 -15.80
C HIS A 27 -12.15 -17.02 -15.00
N GLU A 28 -10.85 -17.03 -15.30
CA GLU A 28 -9.87 -17.86 -14.60
C GLU A 28 -9.72 -17.43 -13.14
N ALA A 29 -9.66 -16.12 -12.87
CA ALA A 29 -9.61 -15.59 -11.52
C ALA A 29 -10.89 -15.88 -10.72
N ALA A 30 -12.06 -15.85 -11.37
CA ALA A 30 -13.32 -16.25 -10.72
C ALA A 30 -13.30 -17.73 -10.32
N SER A 31 -12.77 -18.60 -11.19
CA SER A 31 -12.65 -20.04 -10.94
C SER A 31 -11.64 -20.36 -9.84
N GLN A 32 -10.41 -19.81 -9.92
CA GLN A 32 -9.34 -20.10 -8.97
C GLN A 32 -9.62 -19.64 -7.55
N TYR A 33 -10.33 -18.52 -7.39
CA TYR A 33 -10.63 -17.94 -6.09
C TYR A 33 -12.04 -18.26 -5.57
N ASP A 34 -12.78 -19.14 -6.26
CA ASP A 34 -14.18 -19.52 -5.99
C ASP A 34 -15.11 -18.30 -5.81
N LEU A 35 -14.92 -17.30 -6.69
CA LEU A 35 -15.62 -16.04 -6.69
C LEU A 35 -16.65 -15.99 -7.83
N SER A 36 -17.74 -15.26 -7.60
CA SER A 36 -18.65 -14.97 -8.71
C SER A 36 -18.01 -13.95 -9.66
N GLN A 37 -18.15 -14.14 -10.98
CA GLN A 37 -17.67 -13.16 -11.96
C GLN A 37 -18.27 -11.76 -11.71
N ARG A 38 -19.54 -11.70 -11.26
CA ARG A 38 -20.19 -10.43 -10.86
C ARG A 38 -19.45 -9.74 -9.72
N THR A 39 -18.99 -10.49 -8.71
CA THR A 39 -18.18 -9.96 -7.61
C THR A 39 -16.86 -9.39 -8.14
N LEU A 40 -16.21 -10.09 -9.07
CA LEU A 40 -14.95 -9.65 -9.69
C LEU A 40 -15.14 -8.38 -10.53
N TYR A 41 -16.17 -8.35 -11.38
CA TYR A 41 -16.54 -7.15 -12.16
C TYR A 41 -16.87 -5.97 -11.25
N ALA A 42 -17.64 -6.20 -10.18
CA ALA A 42 -17.95 -5.18 -9.20
C ALA A 42 -16.68 -4.66 -8.52
N ALA A 43 -15.76 -5.53 -8.12
CA ALA A 43 -14.50 -5.16 -7.46
C ALA A 43 -13.50 -4.47 -8.40
N LEU A 44 -13.48 -4.82 -9.69
CA LEU A 44 -12.68 -4.14 -10.71
C LEU A 44 -13.20 -2.73 -11.00
N ARG A 45 -14.53 -2.55 -11.04
CA ARG A 45 -15.19 -1.25 -11.20
C ARG A 45 -15.19 -0.43 -9.92
N TYR A 46 -15.15 -1.10 -8.77
CA TYR A 46 -14.97 -0.47 -7.49
C TYR A 46 -13.62 0.23 -7.53
N LYS A 47 -13.66 1.56 -7.70
CA LYS A 47 -12.54 2.40 -7.35
C LYS A 47 -12.35 2.23 -5.85
N GLN A 48 -11.60 1.21 -5.45
CA GLN A 48 -10.88 1.29 -4.19
C GLN A 48 -10.21 2.66 -4.21
N PRO A 49 -10.32 3.47 -3.14
CA PRO A 49 -9.56 4.70 -3.06
C PRO A 49 -8.11 4.28 -3.23
N GLN A 50 -7.60 4.46 -4.45
CA GLN A 50 -6.21 4.21 -4.73
C GLN A 50 -5.49 5.06 -3.70
N SER A 51 -4.65 4.37 -2.93
CA SER A 51 -3.55 4.99 -2.24
C SER A 51 -3.80 5.66 -0.89
N ARG A 52 -4.82 5.36 -0.08
CA ARG A 52 -4.71 5.79 1.35
C ARG A 52 -3.48 5.14 1.99
N TYR A 53 -3.25 3.85 1.72
CA TYR A 53 -2.07 3.13 2.20
C TYR A 53 -0.77 3.65 1.58
N SER A 54 -0.68 3.81 0.26
CA SER A 54 0.55 4.33 -0.36
C SER A 54 0.81 5.81 -0.08
N GLN A 55 -0.23 6.63 0.15
CA GLN A 55 -0.08 8.00 0.65
C GLN A 55 0.49 7.99 2.07
N LEU A 56 -0.05 7.12 2.94
CA LEU A 56 0.46 6.97 4.31
C LEU A 56 1.90 6.44 4.33
N LEU A 57 2.24 5.51 3.43
CA LEU A 57 3.60 4.99 3.30
C LEU A 57 4.57 6.07 2.82
N GLN A 58 4.19 6.87 1.83
CA GLN A 58 4.98 7.99 1.34
C GLN A 58 5.18 9.05 2.42
N GLN A 59 4.13 9.39 3.17
CA GLN A 59 4.20 10.32 4.30
C GLN A 59 5.11 9.81 5.42
N LYS A 60 5.04 8.51 5.74
CA LYS A 60 5.92 7.89 6.73
C LYS A 60 7.39 8.04 6.33
N GLN A 61 7.75 7.72 5.08
CA GLN A 61 9.12 7.83 4.60
C GLN A 61 9.63 9.28 4.65
N GLN A 62 8.77 10.25 4.31
CA GLN A 62 9.12 11.66 4.37
C GLN A 62 9.40 12.13 5.81
N LEU A 63 8.58 11.69 6.77
CA LEU A 63 8.78 12.00 8.19
C LEU A 63 10.05 11.34 8.76
N GLU A 64 10.35 10.09 8.36
CA GLU A 64 11.58 9.42 8.77
C GLU A 64 12.84 10.14 8.25
N TYR A 65 12.79 10.63 7.02
CA TYR A 65 13.87 11.44 6.45
C TYR A 65 14.07 12.76 7.22
N GLN A 66 12.97 13.48 7.50
CA GLN A 66 13.03 14.73 8.28
C GLN A 66 13.58 14.51 9.69
N LEU A 67 13.19 13.43 10.36
CA LEU A 67 13.73 13.06 11.66
C LEU A 67 15.23 12.79 11.62
N ARG A 68 15.75 12.17 10.54
CA ARG A 68 17.18 11.96 10.38
C ARG A 68 17.91 13.30 10.23
N GLN A 69 17.40 14.21 9.40
CA GLN A 69 18.01 15.55 9.24
C GLN A 69 18.07 16.32 10.56
N ILE A 70 16.98 16.34 11.33
CA ILE A 70 16.95 17.00 12.64
C ILE A 70 17.96 16.38 13.61
N ARG A 71 18.13 15.06 13.58
CA ARG A 71 19.12 14.38 14.43
C ARG A 71 20.55 14.74 14.04
N GLU A 72 20.83 14.87 12.76
CA GLU A 72 22.15 15.30 12.25
C GLU A 72 22.43 16.75 12.65
N GLU A 73 21.45 17.65 12.49
CA GLU A 73 21.56 19.06 12.93
C GLU A 73 21.77 19.17 14.45
N LEU A 74 21.07 18.36 15.25
CA LEU A 74 21.28 18.35 16.70
C LEU A 74 22.65 17.78 17.09
N ALA A 75 23.21 16.86 16.30
CA ALA A 75 24.54 16.32 16.54
C ALA A 75 25.63 17.36 16.23
N THR A 76 25.50 18.10 15.12
CA THR A 76 26.45 19.17 14.76
C THR A 76 26.41 20.33 15.74
N ILE A 77 25.22 20.71 16.25
CA ILE A 77 25.11 21.73 17.31
C ILE A 77 25.82 21.26 18.58
N LYS A 78 25.58 20.02 19.03
CA LYS A 78 26.29 19.45 20.18
C LYS A 78 27.80 19.45 19.98
N GLU A 79 28.31 19.07 18.82
CA GLU A 79 29.75 19.09 18.53
C GLU A 79 30.33 20.51 18.54
N SER A 80 29.57 21.51 18.09
CA SER A 80 29.97 22.92 18.15
C SER A 80 30.05 23.48 19.57
N ASP A 81 29.17 23.05 20.47
CA ASP A 81 29.19 23.44 21.88
C ASP A 81 30.42 22.90 22.63
N TYR A 82 30.98 21.76 22.20
CA TYR A 82 32.22 21.18 22.75
C TYR A 82 33.51 21.67 22.06
N ALA A 83 33.41 22.45 20.97
CA ALA A 83 34.55 22.90 20.16
C ALA A 83 35.04 24.32 20.50
N THR A 84 34.74 24.85 21.70
CA THR A 84 35.40 26.05 22.23
C THR A 84 36.47 25.68 23.26
N PRO A 85 37.74 25.44 22.85
CA PRO A 85 38.86 25.50 23.77
C PRO A 85 39.25 26.98 23.99
N ASN A 86 39.42 27.36 25.26
CA ASN A 86 40.12 28.57 25.67
C ASN A 86 41.56 28.58 25.15
#